data_AF-A0A914JEF0-F1
#
_entry.id   AF-A0A914JEF0-F1
#
_cell.length_a   1.000
_cell.length_b   1.000
_cell.length_c   1.000
_cell.angle_alpha   90.00
_cell.angle_beta   90.00
_cell.angle_gamma   90.00
#
_symmetry.space_group_name_H-M   'P 1'
#
loop_
_entity.id
_entity.type
_entity.pdbx_description
1 polymer ?
#
loop_
_entity_poly.entity_id
_entity_poly.type
_entity_poly.pdbx_seq_one_letter_code
_entity_poly.pdbx_strand_id
1 'polypeptide(L)'
;MKAKQFDKPLAQFQLVQLKFADMLTEITLGLQGCLRVSRLKDEGKVMPEQISLVKRNSCGKSLEIARKARDILGGNGIVDEYHIIRHLVNLETVNTYEGTHDVHALILGRAITGLQAFK
;
A
#
# COMPACT_ATOMS: atom_id res chain seq x y z
N MET A 1 -1.72 17.22 12.78
CA MET A 1 -0.53 16.65 13.43
C MET A 1 0.06 17.73 14.37
N LYS A 2 -0.32 17.73 15.66
CA LYS A 2 0.00 18.81 16.61
C LYS A 2 1.32 18.62 17.38
N ALA A 3 2.05 17.55 17.11
CA ALA A 3 3.28 17.21 17.82
C ALA A 3 4.46 18.12 17.40
N LYS A 4 5.17 18.63 18.41
CA LYS A 4 6.37 19.45 18.27
C LYS A 4 7.56 18.71 18.88
N GLN A 5 8.74 18.84 18.27
CA GLN A 5 10.01 18.34 18.80
C GLN A 5 11.10 19.35 18.44
N PHE A 6 12.03 19.61 19.37
CA PHE A 6 13.07 20.64 19.18
C PHE A 6 12.48 21.99 18.75
N ASP A 7 11.43 22.43 19.45
CA ASP A 7 10.70 23.70 19.25
C ASP A 7 10.07 23.92 17.87
N LYS A 8 9.99 22.88 17.04
CA LYS A 8 9.35 22.95 15.72
C LYS A 8 8.37 21.81 15.46
N PRO A 9 7.39 22.00 14.56
CA PRO A 9 6.47 20.93 14.18
C PRO A 9 7.23 19.73 13.58
N LEU A 10 6.81 18.51 13.92
CA LEU A 10 7.40 17.28 13.32
C LEU A 10 7.34 17.26 11.78
N ALA A 11 6.30 17.87 11.19
CA ALA A 11 6.16 17.97 9.74
C ALA A 11 7.20 18.87 9.05
N GLN A 12 8.01 19.62 9.82
CA GLN A 12 9.07 20.48 9.28
C GLN A 12 10.41 19.74 9.08
N PHE A 13 10.57 18.53 9.62
CA PHE A 13 11.79 17.76 9.44
C PHE A 13 11.82 17.10 8.05
N GLN A 14 12.94 17.22 7.34
CA GLN A 14 13.11 16.71 5.98
C GLN A 14 12.73 15.23 5.84
N LEU A 15 13.15 14.38 6.79
CA LEU A 15 12.83 12.95 6.78
C LEU A 15 11.34 12.65 6.94
N VAL A 16 10.61 13.51 7.65
CA VAL A 16 9.15 13.38 7.78
C VAL A 16 8.47 13.82 6.48
N GLN A 17 8.95 14.90 5.85
CA GLN A 17 8.44 15.34 4.55
C GLN A 17 8.68 14.31 3.45
N LEU A 18 9.87 13.68 3.42
CA LEU A 18 10.17 12.58 2.51
C LEU A 18 9.14 11.44 2.65
N LYS A 19 8.86 11.01 3.88
CA LYS A 19 7.83 9.98 4.13
C LYS A 19 6.46 10.42 3.60
N PHE A 20 6.04 11.67 3.81
CA PHE A 20 4.76 12.15 3.29
C PHE A 20 4.73 12.22 1.75
N ALA A 21 5.84 12.63 1.12
CA ALA A 21 5.95 12.66 -0.33
C ALA A 21 5.83 11.26 -0.93
N ASP A 22 6.52 10.27 -0.35
CA ASP A 22 6.40 8.87 -0.76
C ASP A 22 4.96 8.36 -0.64
N MET A 23 4.32 8.62 0.52
CA MET A 23 2.95 8.18 0.78
C MET A 23 1.98 8.75 -0.26
N LEU A 24 2.05 10.06 -0.51
CA LEU A 24 1.18 10.73 -1.47
C LEU A 24 1.40 10.18 -2.90
N THR A 25 2.66 9.97 -3.28
CA THR A 25 3.03 9.44 -4.60
C THR A 25 2.40 8.08 -4.84
N GLU A 26 2.60 7.15 -3.91
CA GLU A 26 2.13 5.77 -4.04
C GLU A 26 0.59 5.68 -3.98
N ILE A 27 -0.06 6.47 -3.13
CA ILE A 27 -1.53 6.56 -3.09
C ILE A 27 -2.07 7.07 -4.43
N THR A 28 -1.48 8.14 -4.96
CA THR A 28 -1.96 8.77 -6.19
C THR A 28 -1.82 7.82 -7.38
N LEU A 29 -0.66 7.17 -7.52
CA LEU A 29 -0.42 6.19 -8.58
C LEU A 29 -1.34 4.96 -8.44
N GLY A 30 -1.48 4.44 -7.22
CA GLY A 30 -2.36 3.30 -6.93
C GLY A 30 -3.82 3.59 -7.28
N LEU A 31 -4.33 4.77 -6.90
CA LEU A 31 -5.70 5.19 -7.21
C LEU A 31 -5.96 5.26 -8.72
N GLN A 32 -5.01 5.77 -9.51
CA GLN A 32 -5.14 5.81 -10.98
C GLN A 32 -5.13 4.40 -11.60
N GLY A 33 -4.28 3.50 -11.09
CA GLY A 33 -4.28 2.10 -11.51
C GLY A 33 -5.61 1.40 -11.23
N CYS A 34 -6.12 1.54 -10.00
CA CYS A 34 -7.43 1.02 -9.61
C CYS A 34 -8.56 1.60 -10.46
N LEU A 35 -8.57 2.92 -10.68
CA LEU A 35 -9.57 3.58 -11.52
C LEU A 35 -9.57 3.01 -12.94
N ARG A 36 -8.40 2.82 -13.55
CA ARG A 36 -8.31 2.25 -14.91
C ARG A 36 -8.84 0.82 -14.94
N VAL A 37 -8.48 -0.01 -13.98
CA VAL A 37 -8.97 -1.39 -13.88
C VAL A 37 -10.48 -1.43 -13.66
N SER A 38 -11.04 -0.55 -12.83
CA SER A 38 -12.49 -0.42 -12.65
C SER A 38 -13.20 -0.03 -13.95
N ARG A 39 -12.67 0.93 -14.71
CA ARG A 39 -13.26 1.30 -16.02
C ARG A 39 -13.22 0.15 -17.03
N LEU A 40 -12.10 -0.56 -17.11
CA LEU A 40 -11.99 -1.74 -17.96
C LEU A 40 -12.97 -2.84 -17.54
N LYS A 41 -13.23 -2.99 -16.24
CA LYS A 41 -14.24 -3.93 -15.73
C LYS A 41 -15.64 -3.55 -16.17
N ASP A 42 -16.00 -2.27 -16.07
CA ASP A 42 -17.30 -1.76 -16.54
C ASP A 42 -17.47 -1.95 -18.07
N GLU A 43 -16.38 -1.83 -18.84
CA GLU A 43 -16.34 -2.09 -20.28
C GLU A 43 -16.33 -3.58 -20.66
N GLY A 44 -16.27 -4.51 -19.69
CA GLY A 44 -16.13 -5.94 -19.93
C GLY A 44 -14.78 -6.37 -20.52
N LYS A 45 -13.74 -5.54 -20.38
CA LYS A 45 -12.40 -5.73 -20.97
C LYS A 45 -11.30 -6.02 -19.92
N VAL A 46 -11.67 -6.18 -18.65
CA VAL A 46 -10.68 -6.45 -17.60
C VAL A 46 -10.11 -7.86 -17.72
N MET A 47 -8.79 -7.96 -17.63
CA MET A 47 -8.07 -9.23 -17.55
C MET A 47 -7.76 -9.59 -16.09
N PRO A 48 -7.82 -10.87 -15.67
CA PRO A 48 -7.50 -11.29 -14.30
C PRO A 48 -6.10 -10.84 -13.82
N GLU A 49 -5.14 -10.75 -14.74
CA GLU A 49 -3.78 -10.26 -14.49
C GLU A 49 -3.77 -8.79 -14.04
N GLN A 50 -4.67 -7.97 -14.58
CA GLN A 50 -4.79 -6.56 -14.21
C GLN A 50 -5.33 -6.40 -12.78
N ILE A 51 -6.25 -7.28 -12.36
CA ILE A 51 -6.72 -7.35 -10.97
C ILE A 51 -5.57 -7.77 -10.05
N SER A 52 -4.81 -8.79 -10.45
CA SER A 52 -3.63 -9.24 -9.70
C SER A 52 -2.59 -8.14 -9.51
N LEU A 53 -2.34 -7.36 -10.56
CA LEU A 53 -1.44 -6.21 -10.52
C LEU A 53 -1.88 -5.18 -9.47
N VAL A 54 -3.12 -4.70 -9.56
CA VAL A 54 -3.58 -3.61 -8.67
C VAL A 54 -3.79 -4.08 -7.23
N LYS A 55 -4.20 -5.35 -7.00
CA LYS A 55 -4.28 -5.93 -5.66
C LYS A 55 -2.91 -6.01 -5.02
N ARG A 56 -1.95 -6.65 -5.70
CA ARG A 56 -0.57 -6.79 -5.22
C ARG A 56 0.04 -5.43 -4.87
N ASN A 57 -0.05 -4.47 -5.80
CA ASN A 57 0.51 -3.14 -5.59
C ASN A 57 -0.17 -2.39 -4.44
N SER A 58 -1.51 -2.31 -4.45
CA SER A 58 -2.24 -1.50 -3.47
C SER A 58 -2.11 -2.05 -2.06
N CYS A 59 -2.17 -3.37 -1.87
CA CYS A 59 -1.99 -3.97 -0.54
C CYS A 59 -0.56 -3.76 -0.03
N GLY A 60 0.45 -4.04 -0.85
CA GLY A 60 1.86 -3.87 -0.46
C GLY A 60 2.19 -2.42 -0.11
N LYS A 61 1.81 -1.47 -0.97
CA LYS A 61 2.07 -0.04 -0.76
C LYS A 61 1.28 0.53 0.43
N SER A 62 0.02 0.11 0.61
CA SER A 62 -0.76 0.53 1.79
C SER A 62 -0.11 0.08 3.09
N LEU A 63 0.39 -1.16 3.12
CA LEU A 63 1.07 -1.71 4.29
C LEU A 63 2.38 -0.98 4.59
N GLU A 64 3.21 -0.70 3.58
CA GLU A 64 4.42 0.13 3.73
C GLU A 64 4.11 1.54 4.24
N ILE A 65 3.04 2.16 3.72
CA ILE A 65 2.57 3.47 4.17
C ILE A 65 2.15 3.42 5.64
N ALA A 66 1.38 2.39 6.04
CA ALA A 66 0.95 2.24 7.43
C ALA A 66 2.14 2.07 8.39
N ARG A 67 3.16 1.30 7.99
CA ARG A 67 4.42 1.17 8.76
C ARG A 67 5.15 2.51 8.89
N LYS A 68 5.33 3.24 7.78
CA LYS A 68 5.95 4.57 7.80
C LYS A 68 5.16 5.56 8.66
N ALA A 69 3.83 5.54 8.58
CA ALA A 69 2.93 6.39 9.36
C ALA A 69 2.99 6.07 10.86
N ARG A 70 3.07 4.78 11.21
CA ARG A 70 3.30 4.34 12.59
C ARG A 70 4.59 4.99 13.08
N ASP A 71 5.69 4.83 12.35
CA ASP A 71 7.00 5.28 12.80
C ASP A 71 7.08 6.78 13.03
N ILE A 72 6.34 7.57 12.25
CA ILE A 72 6.23 9.01 12.44
C ILE A 72 5.61 9.37 13.81
N LEU A 73 4.72 8.54 14.35
CA LEU A 73 4.10 8.75 15.66
C LEU A 73 5.00 8.34 16.83
N GLY A 74 6.13 7.68 16.59
CA GLY A 74 7.02 7.20 17.65
C GLY A 74 6.30 6.29 18.65
N GLY A 75 6.46 6.55 19.95
CA GLY A 75 5.78 5.81 21.02
C GLY A 75 4.25 5.88 20.95
N ASN A 76 3.69 6.98 20.45
CA ASN A 76 2.24 7.10 20.29
C ASN A 76 1.69 6.19 19.18
N GLY A 77 2.56 5.73 18.28
CA GLY A 77 2.17 4.87 17.16
C GLY A 77 1.87 3.42 17.56
N ILE A 78 2.04 3.02 18.82
CA ILE A 78 1.63 1.69 19.32
C ILE A 78 0.34 1.74 20.16
N VAL A 79 -0.16 2.94 20.44
CA VAL A 79 -1.33 3.16 21.29
C VAL A 79 -2.58 3.14 20.40
N ASP A 80 -3.63 2.43 20.83
CA ASP A 80 -4.86 2.25 20.04
C ASP A 80 -5.65 3.55 19.81
N GLU A 81 -5.42 4.57 20.66
CA GLU A 81 -5.92 5.94 20.48
C GLU A 81 -5.54 6.52 19.10
N TYR A 82 -4.40 6.08 18.54
CA TYR A 82 -4.00 6.41 17.18
C TYR A 82 -4.32 5.26 16.25
N HIS A 83 -5.32 5.45 15.40
CA HIS A 83 -5.84 4.43 14.48
C HIS A 83 -4.82 3.80 13.53
N ILE A 84 -3.62 4.38 13.40
CA ILE A 84 -2.56 3.88 12.53
C ILE A 84 -2.17 2.44 12.90
N ILE A 85 -2.05 2.10 14.18
CA ILE A 85 -1.67 0.73 14.57
C ILE A 85 -2.76 -0.29 14.21
N ARG A 86 -4.04 0.08 14.41
CA ARG A 86 -5.18 -0.73 14.00
C ARG A 86 -5.20 -0.95 12.49
N HIS A 87 -4.96 0.10 11.69
CA HIS A 87 -4.86 -0.03 10.24
C HIS A 87 -3.66 -0.87 9.80
N LEU A 88 -2.51 -0.74 10.46
CA LEU A 88 -1.33 -1.56 10.19
C LEU A 88 -1.64 -3.05 10.36
N VAL A 89 -2.20 -3.44 11.51
CA VAL A 89 -2.56 -4.84 11.79
C VAL A 89 -3.58 -5.37 10.79
N ASN A 90 -4.61 -4.59 10.45
CA ASN A 90 -5.58 -4.99 9.43
C ASN A 90 -4.91 -5.21 8.06
N LEU A 91 -3.97 -4.34 7.68
CA LEU A 91 -3.30 -4.42 6.39
C LEU A 91 -2.34 -5.61 6.28
N GLU A 92 -1.75 -6.09 7.39
CA GLU A 92 -1.01 -7.36 7.40
C GLU A 92 -1.92 -8.51 6.94
N THR A 93 -3.13 -8.58 7.48
CA THR A 93 -4.13 -9.58 7.08
C THR A 93 -4.53 -9.41 5.60
N VAL A 94 -4.84 -8.19 5.17
CA VAL A 94 -5.21 -7.87 3.77
C VAL A 94 -4.12 -8.21 2.76
N ASN A 95 -2.86 -8.09 3.15
CA ASN A 95 -1.74 -8.45 2.28
C ASN A 95 -1.62 -9.97 2.08
N THR A 96 -2.18 -10.77 2.98
CA THR A 96 -2.09 -12.25 2.96
C THR A 96 -3.34 -12.92 2.37
N TYR A 97 -4.55 -12.46 2.66
CA TYR A 97 -5.76 -13.10 2.15
C TYR A 97 -6.01 -12.77 0.65
N GLU A 98 -6.88 -13.56 0.01
CA GLU A 98 -7.29 -13.42 -1.42
C GLU A 98 -6.09 -13.39 -2.41
N GLY A 99 -5.11 -14.26 -2.16
CA GLY A 99 -3.88 -14.35 -2.95
C GLY A 99 -2.77 -13.52 -2.34
N THR A 100 -1.72 -14.18 -1.86
CA THR A 100 -0.59 -13.48 -1.26
C THR A 100 0.12 -12.61 -2.30
N HIS A 101 0.92 -11.64 -1.81
CA HIS A 101 1.75 -10.80 -2.65
C HIS A 101 2.63 -11.61 -3.64
N ASP A 102 3.12 -12.78 -3.21
CA ASP A 102 3.95 -13.66 -4.03
C ASP A 102 3.13 -14.45 -5.04
N VAL A 103 1.93 -14.94 -4.66
CA VAL A 103 1.03 -15.62 -5.60
C VAL A 103 0.66 -14.70 -6.77
N HIS A 104 0.32 -13.43 -6.50
CA HIS A 104 0.08 -12.47 -7.58
C HIS A 104 1.33 -12.18 -8.42
N ALA A 105 2.53 -12.18 -7.82
CA ALA A 105 3.77 -12.04 -8.58
C ALA A 105 3.96 -13.21 -9.57
N LEU A 106 3.65 -14.44 -9.15
CA LEU A 106 3.73 -15.63 -9.99
C LEU A 106 2.67 -15.64 -11.11
N ILE A 107 1.46 -15.14 -10.83
CA ILE A 107 0.41 -14.95 -11.86
C ILE A 107 0.91 -13.99 -12.95
N LEU A 108 1.47 -12.84 -12.55
CA LEU A 108 2.04 -11.87 -13.49
C LEU A 108 3.24 -12.45 -14.24
N GLY A 109 4.13 -13.18 -13.55
CA GLY A 109 5.27 -13.86 -14.16
C GLY A 109 4.87 -14.85 -15.24
N ARG A 110 3.81 -15.65 -14.98
CA ARG A 110 3.23 -16.56 -15.98
C ARG A 110 2.64 -15.79 -17.15
N ALA A 111 1.96 -14.67 -16.91
CA ALA A 111 1.38 -13.85 -17.99
C ALA A 111 2.45 -13.22 -18.90
N ILE A 112 3.61 -12.87 -18.33
CA ILE A 112 4.74 -12.30 -19.09
C ILE A 112 5.47 -13.39 -19.89
N THR A 113 5.70 -14.56 -19.28
CA THR A 113 6.59 -15.60 -19.84
C THR A 113 5.87 -16.73 -20.56
N GLY A 114 4.58 -16.92 -20.29
CA GLY A 114 3.82 -18.11 -20.69
C GLY A 114 4.19 -19.38 -19.89
N LEU A 115 5.12 -19.30 -18.94
CA LEU A 115 5.63 -20.44 -18.17
C LEU A 115 5.11 -20.41 -16.73
N GLN A 116 4.48 -21.50 -16.28
CA GLN A 116 3.98 -21.60 -14.91
C GLN A 116 5.09 -22.01 -13.94
N ALA A 117 5.24 -21.26 -12.85
CA ALA A 117 6.26 -21.46 -11.81
C ALA A 117 5.69 -21.91 -10.44
N PHE A 118 4.43 -22.33 -10.41
CA PHE A 118 3.75 -22.84 -9.20
C PHE A 118 2.90 -24.05 -9.55
N LYS A 119 2.61 -24.89 -8.54
CA LYS A 119 1.78 -26.09 -8.67
C LYS A 119 0.40 -25.84 -8.11
#